data_AF-A0A8T4AS55-F1
#
_entry.id   AF-A0A8T4AS55-F1
#
_cell.length_a   1.000
_cell.length_b   1.000
_cell.length_c   1.000
_cell.angle_alpha   90.00
_cell.angle_beta   90.00
_cell.angle_gamma   90.00
#
_symmetry.space_group_name_H-M   'P 1'
#
loop_
_entity.id
_entity.type
_entity.pdbx_description
1 polymer ?
#
loop_
_entity_poly.entity_id
_entity_poly.type
_entity_poly.pdbx_seq_one_letter_code
_entity_poly.pdbx_strand_id
1 'polypeptide(L)'
;MKTHIICSQCGSTDVYADATARWNVLKGEWVLGTVHDDRYCDNCGAEADLIEVDEAEGLEIQVSGMIADGENSFRLVEDHEEPAFFDVMVRTTALESGDILTLHEFDDLTRPEADKVLNDLLFIFRTTPISRFLGKRS
;
A
#
# COMPACT_ATOMS: atom_id res chain seq x y z
N MET A 1 -0.39 -14.39 -10.41
CA MET A 1 0.32 -14.14 -9.15
C MET A 1 1.20 -12.92 -9.38
N LYS A 2 0.91 -11.82 -8.68
CA LYS A 2 1.67 -10.57 -8.78
C LYS A 2 2.28 -10.33 -7.40
N THR A 3 3.60 -10.21 -7.36
CA THR A 3 4.35 -10.01 -6.12
C THR A 3 4.73 -8.54 -6.01
N HIS A 4 4.59 -7.99 -4.80
CA HIS A 4 5.06 -6.65 -4.44
C HIS A 4 6.26 -6.77 -3.53
N ILE A 5 7.27 -5.92 -3.76
CA ILE A 5 8.43 -5.78 -2.89
C ILE A 5 8.22 -4.52 -2.07
N ILE A 6 8.22 -4.65 -0.75
CA ILE A 6 7.97 -3.52 0.16
C ILE A 6 9.01 -3.45 1.25
N CYS A 7 9.20 -2.25 1.79
CA CYS A 7 10.03 -2.02 2.96
C CYS A 7 9.40 -2.70 4.19
N SER A 8 10.15 -3.56 4.86
CA SER A 8 9.72 -4.23 6.10
C SER A 8 9.41 -3.27 7.25
N GLN A 9 9.97 -2.06 7.22
CA GLN A 9 9.83 -1.08 8.30
C GLN A 9 8.61 -0.18 8.12
N CYS A 10 8.32 0.26 6.89
CA CYS A 10 7.29 1.26 6.62
C CYS A 10 6.24 0.84 5.60
N GLY A 11 6.37 -0.32 4.95
CA GLY A 11 5.43 -0.80 3.96
C GLY A 11 5.53 -0.17 2.57
N SER A 12 6.35 0.86 2.38
CA SER A 12 6.47 1.54 1.08
C SER A 12 6.99 0.62 -0.02
N THR A 13 6.47 0.80 -1.23
CA THR A 13 6.97 0.18 -2.47
C THR A 13 8.11 0.97 -3.12
N ASP A 14 8.47 2.13 -2.58
CA ASP A 14 9.57 2.97 -3.08
C ASP A 14 10.91 2.49 -2.51
N VAL A 15 11.36 1.37 -3.08
CA VAL A 15 12.49 0.57 -2.58
C VAL A 15 13.48 0.29 -3.70
N TYR A 16 14.75 0.24 -3.32
CA TYR A 16 15.89 0.16 -4.22
C TYR A 16 16.80 -0.99 -3.79
N ALA A 17 17.48 -1.53 -4.80
CA ALA A 17 18.43 -2.62 -4.66
C ALA A 17 19.73 -2.23 -5.36
N ASP A 18 20.84 -2.33 -4.64
CA ASP A 18 22.14 -2.09 -5.23
C ASP A 18 22.45 -3.17 -6.27
N ALA A 19 23.00 -2.75 -7.41
CA ALA A 19 23.33 -3.64 -8.49
C ALA A 19 24.55 -3.15 -9.26
N THR A 20 25.32 -4.10 -9.79
CA THR A 20 26.34 -3.80 -10.80
C THR A 20 25.70 -3.63 -12.17
N ALA A 21 26.28 -2.75 -12.99
CA ALA A 21 25.99 -2.65 -14.40
C ALA A 21 27.28 -2.75 -15.22
N ARG A 22 27.22 -3.38 -16.39
CA ARG A 22 28.36 -3.50 -17.31
C ARG A 22 28.10 -2.74 -18.60
N TRP A 23 29.11 -2.04 -19.11
CA TRP A 23 29.01 -1.36 -20.39
C TRP A 23 29.05 -2.37 -21.54
N ASN A 24 27.98 -2.43 -22.34
CA ASN A 24 27.94 -3.25 -23.54
C ASN A 24 28.36 -2.42 -24.76
N VAL A 25 29.60 -2.59 -25.20
CA VAL A 25 30.16 -1.83 -26.34
C VAL A 25 29.38 -2.02 -27.64
N LEU A 26 28.82 -3.22 -27.88
CA LEU A 26 28.08 -3.49 -29.11
C LEU A 26 26.71 -2.80 -29.13
N LYS A 27 26.11 -2.60 -27.94
CA LYS A 27 24.80 -1.96 -27.80
C LYS A 27 24.90 -0.47 -27.46
N GLY A 28 26.06 -0.01 -26.98
CA GLY A 28 26.25 1.36 -26.51
C GLY A 28 25.41 1.70 -25.27
N GLU A 29 25.13 0.70 -24.42
CA GLU A 29 24.27 0.87 -23.24
C GLU A 29 24.85 0.16 -22.00
N TRP A 30 24.47 0.63 -20.82
CA TRP A 30 24.65 -0.10 -19.57
C TRP A 30 23.66 -1.25 -19.51
N VAL A 31 24.15 -2.45 -19.18
CA VAL A 31 23.32 -3.65 -18.98
C VAL A 31 23.42 -4.07 -17.53
N LEU A 32 22.27 -4.30 -16.89
CA LEU A 32 22.20 -4.79 -15.52
C LEU A 32 23.00 -6.10 -15.39
N GLY A 33 23.87 -6.13 -14.39
CA GLY A 33 24.68 -7.28 -14.00
C GLY A 33 24.03 -8.00 -12.83
N THR A 34 24.74 -8.06 -11.72
CA THR A 34 24.30 -8.74 -10.50
C THR A 34 23.63 -7.75 -9.56
N VAL A 35 22.47 -8.13 -9.02
CA VAL A 35 21.84 -7.44 -7.89
C VAL A 35 22.48 -7.95 -6.60
N HIS A 36 22.94 -7.04 -5.76
CA HIS A 36 23.58 -7.32 -4.47
C HIS A 36 22.54 -7.49 -3.36
N ASP A 37 22.96 -7.58 -2.11
CA ASP A 37 22.11 -7.73 -0.93
C ASP A 37 21.75 -6.39 -0.27
N ASP A 38 22.50 -5.32 -0.52
CA ASP A 38 22.19 -4.00 0.00
C ASP A 38 20.86 -3.46 -0.58
N ARG A 39 20.00 -2.96 0.31
CA ARG A 39 18.64 -2.50 0.03
C ARG A 39 18.36 -1.20 0.75
N TYR A 40 17.56 -0.35 0.12
CA TYR A 40 17.24 0.97 0.63
C TYR A 40 15.77 1.31 0.36
N CYS A 41 15.15 2.03 1.29
CA CYS A 41 13.81 2.58 1.11
C CYS A 41 13.88 4.11 1.09
N ASP A 42 13.41 4.72 0.00
CA ASP A 42 13.49 6.18 -0.16
C ASP A 42 12.44 6.90 0.70
N ASN A 43 11.32 6.23 1.00
CA ASN A 43 10.26 6.77 1.84
C ASN A 43 10.69 6.97 3.32
N CYS A 44 11.34 5.97 3.93
CA CYS A 44 11.85 6.11 5.31
C CYS A 44 13.32 6.53 5.38
N GLY A 45 14.02 6.59 4.25
CA GLY A 45 15.42 7.01 4.16
C GLY A 45 16.41 6.03 4.79
N ALA A 46 16.04 4.76 4.95
CA ALA A 46 16.81 3.77 5.68
C ALA A 46 17.31 2.64 4.76
N GLU A 47 18.47 2.08 5.11
CA GLU A 47 18.82 0.72 4.73
C GLU A 47 17.74 -0.22 5.29
N ALA A 48 17.12 -1.00 4.42
CA ALA A 48 15.87 -1.67 4.74
C ALA A 48 15.86 -3.10 4.22
N ASP A 49 15.51 -4.04 5.10
CA ASP A 49 15.08 -5.35 4.64
C ASP A 49 13.81 -5.21 3.82
N LEU A 50 13.76 -5.90 2.68
CA LEU A 50 12.59 -5.92 1.81
C LEU A 50 11.88 -7.26 1.95
N ILE A 51 10.56 -7.20 1.98
CA ILE A 51 9.71 -8.39 2.03
C ILE A 51 8.91 -8.51 0.74
N GLU A 52 8.72 -9.76 0.30
CA GLU A 52 7.86 -10.08 -0.82
C GLU A 52 6.45 -10.36 -0.31
N VAL A 53 5.46 -9.72 -0.92
CA VAL A 53 4.05 -9.89 -0.57
C VAL A 53 3.28 -10.32 -1.82
N ASP A 54 2.54 -11.42 -1.72
CA ASP A 54 1.60 -11.82 -2.77
C ASP A 54 0.38 -10.89 -2.78
N GLU A 55 0.01 -10.36 -3.94
CA GLU A 55 -1.07 -9.39 -4.06
C GLU A 55 -2.45 -9.94 -3.65
N ALA A 56 -2.70 -11.24 -3.87
CA ALA A 56 -4.01 -11.84 -3.65
C ALA A 56 -4.22 -12.28 -2.19
N GLU A 57 -3.15 -12.78 -1.56
CA GLU A 57 -3.23 -13.38 -0.21
C GLU A 57 -2.60 -12.50 0.87
N GLY A 58 -1.67 -11.63 0.50
CA GLY A 58 -0.86 -10.85 1.43
C GLY A 58 -1.22 -9.38 1.55
N LEU A 59 -2.16 -8.88 0.73
CA LEU A 59 -2.62 -7.49 0.74
C LEU A 59 -4.14 -7.42 0.95
N GLU A 60 -4.60 -6.24 1.39
CA GLU A 60 -6.01 -5.87 1.49
C GLU A 60 -6.18 -4.39 1.11
N ILE A 61 -7.22 -4.10 0.33
CA ILE A 61 -7.73 -2.73 0.16
C ILE A 61 -8.83 -2.51 1.19
N GLN A 62 -8.66 -1.55 2.08
CA GLN A 62 -9.67 -1.14 3.05
C GLN A 62 -10.28 0.20 2.64
N VAL A 63 -11.60 0.28 2.65
CA VAL A 63 -12.34 1.55 2.54
C VAL A 63 -13.16 1.73 3.82
N SER A 64 -12.86 2.79 4.56
CA SER A 64 -13.43 3.06 5.87
C SER A 64 -14.17 4.40 5.84
N GLY A 65 -15.45 4.40 6.17
CA GLY A 65 -16.17 5.61 6.51
C GLY A 65 -15.87 6.01 7.95
N MET A 66 -15.70 7.30 8.20
CA MET A 66 -15.26 7.84 9.47
C MET A 66 -16.29 8.81 10.04
N ILE A 67 -16.47 8.79 11.36
CA ILE A 67 -17.28 9.76 12.11
C ILE A 67 -16.35 10.66 12.92
N ALA A 68 -16.58 11.97 12.87
CA ALA A 68 -15.97 12.92 13.79
C ALA A 68 -16.63 12.78 15.18
N ASP A 69 -15.86 12.35 16.17
CA ASP A 69 -16.31 12.04 17.53
C ASP A 69 -15.69 12.98 18.56
N GLY A 70 -15.78 14.29 18.30
CA GLY A 70 -15.22 15.34 19.14
C GLY A 70 -14.09 16.12 18.46
N GLU A 71 -13.32 16.87 19.25
CA GLU A 71 -12.21 17.68 18.75
C GLU A 71 -10.99 16.77 18.50
N ASN A 72 -10.64 16.56 17.22
CA ASN A 72 -9.55 15.69 16.76
C ASN A 72 -9.69 14.21 17.16
N SER A 73 -10.92 13.71 17.26
CA SER A 73 -11.18 12.28 17.46
C SER A 73 -12.05 11.75 16.34
N PHE A 74 -11.67 10.59 15.83
CA PHE A 74 -12.35 9.91 14.73
C PHE A 74 -12.56 8.44 15.08
N ARG A 75 -13.68 7.90 14.64
CA ARG A 75 -13.98 6.47 14.75
C ARG A 75 -14.57 5.93 13.47
N LEU A 76 -14.52 4.61 13.31
CA LEU A 76 -15.23 3.93 12.25
C LEU A 76 -16.74 4.23 12.34
N VAL A 77 -17.33 4.44 11.18
CA VAL A 77 -18.77 4.58 11.02
C VAL A 77 -19.47 3.26 11.36
N GLU A 78 -20.63 3.34 12.00
CA GLU A 78 -21.50 2.19 12.20
C GLU A 78 -22.53 2.04 11.06
N ASP A 79 -23.09 0.84 10.89
CA ASP A 79 -24.07 0.50 9.85
C ASP A 79 -25.33 1.38 9.83
N HIS A 80 -25.58 2.20 10.86
CA HIS A 80 -26.74 3.08 10.96
C HIS A 80 -26.37 4.57 10.88
N GLU A 81 -25.14 4.90 10.50
CA GLU A 81 -24.61 6.26 10.46
C GLU A 81 -24.18 6.66 9.05
N GLU A 82 -24.08 7.98 8.83
CA GLU A 82 -23.54 8.54 7.59
C GLU A 82 -22.10 9.02 7.87
N PRO A 83 -21.09 8.57 7.11
CA PRO A 83 -19.72 9.01 7.28
C PRO A 83 -19.54 10.52 7.07
N ALA A 84 -18.68 11.14 7.87
CA ALA A 84 -18.20 12.50 7.65
C ALA A 84 -17.18 12.57 6.51
N PHE A 85 -16.31 11.57 6.40
CA PHE A 85 -15.30 11.38 5.35
C PHE A 85 -14.94 9.90 5.22
N PHE A 86 -14.06 9.57 4.28
CA PHE A 86 -13.62 8.22 4.01
C PHE A 86 -12.10 8.15 3.91
N ASP A 87 -11.54 7.06 4.44
CA ASP A 87 -10.14 6.70 4.26
C ASP A 87 -10.05 5.46 3.38
N VAL A 88 -9.12 5.48 2.43
CA VAL A 88 -8.81 4.33 1.56
C VAL A 88 -7.36 3.94 1.76
N MET A 89 -7.12 2.67 2.07
CA MET A 89 -5.78 2.17 2.34
C MET A 89 -5.50 0.87 1.59
N VAL A 90 -4.25 0.68 1.16
CA VAL A 90 -3.70 -0.63 0.80
C VAL A 90 -2.77 -1.04 1.91
N ARG A 91 -3.01 -2.20 2.51
CA ARG A 91 -2.22 -2.72 3.64
C ARG A 91 -1.88 -4.17 3.43
N THR A 92 -0.88 -4.64 4.17
CA THR A 92 -0.63 -6.08 4.26
C THR A 92 -1.72 -6.75 5.08
N THR A 93 -1.98 -8.03 4.83
CA THR A 93 -2.48 -8.89 5.90
C THR A 93 -1.44 -8.96 7.01
N ALA A 94 -1.82 -9.44 8.20
CA ALA A 94 -0.85 -9.63 9.28
C ALA A 94 0.34 -10.46 8.79
N LEU A 95 1.54 -9.89 8.88
CA LEU A 95 2.80 -10.56 8.55
C LEU A 95 3.09 -11.66 9.58
N GLU A 96 4.11 -12.48 9.33
CA GLU A 96 4.54 -13.49 10.31
C GLU A 96 4.96 -12.89 11.66
N SER A 97 5.45 -11.65 11.66
CA SER A 97 5.75 -10.88 12.88
C SER A 97 4.50 -10.46 13.66
N GLY A 98 3.32 -10.49 13.02
CA GLY A 98 2.08 -9.92 13.52
C GLY A 98 1.85 -8.47 13.10
N ASP A 99 2.82 -7.83 12.45
CA ASP A 99 2.71 -6.45 11.98
C ASP A 99 1.79 -6.34 10.78
N ILE A 100 1.15 -5.18 10.65
CA ILE A 100 0.37 -4.77 9.46
C ILE A 100 1.02 -3.50 8.93
N LEU A 101 1.48 -3.53 7.69
CA LEU A 101 2.12 -2.38 7.04
C LEU A 101 1.15 -1.72 6.06
N THR A 102 1.14 -0.40 6.03
CA THR A 102 0.34 0.38 5.07
C THR A 102 1.21 0.76 3.88
N LEU A 103 0.83 0.30 2.68
CA LEU A 103 1.52 0.58 1.42
C LEU A 103 1.09 1.93 0.86
N HIS A 104 -0.23 2.19 0.91
CA HIS A 104 -0.84 3.42 0.43
C HIS A 104 -1.93 3.84 1.39
N GLU A 105 -2.02 5.14 1.66
CA GLU A 105 -3.00 5.76 2.54
C GLU A 105 -3.53 7.03 1.87
N PHE A 106 -4.85 7.19 1.89
CA PHE A 106 -5.57 8.32 1.34
C PHE A 106 -6.68 8.70 2.32
N ASP A 107 -6.49 9.79 3.04
CA ASP A 107 -7.35 10.20 4.15
C ASP A 107 -8.28 11.36 3.78
N ASP A 108 -9.28 11.59 4.63
CA ASP A 108 -10.17 12.75 4.58
C ASP A 108 -10.91 12.92 3.23
N LEU A 109 -11.21 11.80 2.54
CA LEU A 109 -11.85 11.83 1.24
C LEU A 109 -13.36 12.02 1.33
N THR A 110 -13.94 12.74 0.37
CA THR A 110 -15.38 12.65 0.12
C THR A 110 -15.74 11.29 -0.51
N ARG A 111 -17.01 10.89 -0.47
CA ARG A 111 -17.46 9.62 -1.08
C ARG A 111 -17.06 9.48 -2.56
N PRO A 112 -17.29 10.48 -3.45
CA PRO A 112 -16.88 10.37 -4.84
C PRO A 112 -15.36 10.25 -5.03
N GLU A 113 -14.57 10.90 -4.18
CA GLU A 113 -13.10 10.81 -4.21
C GLU A 113 -12.63 9.41 -3.78
N ALA A 114 -13.20 8.88 -2.69
CA ALA A 114 -12.92 7.52 -2.24
C ALA A 114 -13.29 6.46 -3.29
N ASP A 115 -14.45 6.61 -3.95
CA ASP A 115 -14.87 5.73 -5.04
C ASP A 115 -13.90 5.81 -6.23
N LYS A 116 -13.39 7.01 -6.56
CA LYS A 116 -12.37 7.18 -7.61
C LYS A 116 -11.05 6.52 -7.22
N VAL A 117 -10.53 6.79 -6.02
CA VAL A 117 -9.28 6.20 -5.51
C VAL A 117 -9.40 4.68 -5.48
N LEU A 118 -10.53 4.14 -5.01
CA LEU A 118 -10.77 2.70 -5.03
C LEU A 118 -10.71 2.13 -6.45
N ASN A 119 -11.31 2.78 -7.44
CA ASN A 119 -11.25 2.32 -8.83
C ASN A 119 -9.83 2.35 -9.40
N ASP A 120 -9.06 3.40 -9.10
CA ASP A 120 -7.66 3.51 -9.52
C ASP A 120 -6.82 2.39 -8.87
N LEU A 121 -7.02 2.14 -7.57
CA LEU A 121 -6.37 1.03 -6.86
C LEU A 121 -6.75 -0.33 -7.42
N LEU A 122 -8.02 -0.57 -7.77
CA LEU A 122 -8.44 -1.84 -8.37
C LEU A 122 -7.86 -2.09 -9.76
N PHE A 123 -7.48 -1.03 -10.48
CA PHE A 123 -6.75 -1.17 -11.74
C PHE A 123 -5.31 -1.64 -11.52
N ILE A 124 -4.68 -1.18 -10.43
CA ILE A 124 -3.29 -1.46 -10.04
C ILE A 124 -3.17 -2.82 -9.32
N PHE A 125 -4.01 -3.03 -8.31
CA PHE A 125 -4.09 -4.16 -7.39
C PHE A 125 -5.28 -5.06 -7.73
N ARG A 126 -5.18 -5.73 -8.87
CA ARG A 126 -6.31 -6.43 -9.53
C ARG A 126 -6.82 -7.65 -8.77
N THR A 127 -5.96 -8.23 -7.94
CA THR A 127 -6.25 -9.48 -7.22
C THR A 127 -6.42 -9.29 -5.72
N THR A 128 -6.21 -8.07 -5.22
CA THR A 128 -6.27 -7.78 -3.79
C THR A 128 -7.72 -7.78 -3.28
N PRO A 129 -8.03 -8.50 -2.18
CA PRO A 129 -9.35 -8.48 -1.56
C PRO A 129 -9.70 -7.09 -1.03
N ILE A 130 -11.01 -6.81 -0.93
CA ILE A 130 -11.52 -5.49 -0.52
C ILE A 130 -12.41 -5.64 0.70
N SER A 131 -12.10 -4.89 1.75
CA SER A 131 -12.97 -4.68 2.90
C SER A 131 -13.58 -3.29 2.87
N ARG A 132 -14.88 -3.20 3.17
CA ARG A 132 -15.67 -1.97 3.09
C ARG A 132 -16.47 -1.76 4.36
N PHE A 133 -16.18 -0.66 5.06
CA PHE A 133 -16.83 -0.22 6.29
C PHE A 133 -17.49 1.14 6.04
N LEU A 134 -18.56 1.18 5.25
CA LEU A 134 -19.08 2.43 4.65
C LEU A 134 -20.24 3.09 5.43
N GLY A 135 -20.71 2.48 6.52
CA GLY A 135 -21.90 2.94 7.23
C GLY A 135 -23.18 2.53 6.51
N LYS A 136 -24.25 3.33 6.62
CA LYS A 136 -25.62 2.98 6.26
C LYS A 136 -25.81 2.11 5.01
N ARG A 137 -25.83 0.79 5.26
CA ARG A 137 -26.58 -0.19 4.46
C ARG A 137 -28.03 -0.11 4.93
N SER A 138 -28.90 0.45 4.09
CA SER A 138 -30.35 0.33 4.25
C SER A 138 -30.82 -1.09 3.95
#